data_AF-A0A415RPC7-F1
#
_entry.id   AF-A0A415RPC7-F1
#
_cell.length_a   1.000
_cell.length_b   1.000
_cell.length_c   1.000
_cell.angle_alpha   90.00
_cell.angle_beta   90.00
_cell.angle_gamma   90.00
#
_symmetry.space_group_name_H-M   'P 1'
#
loop_
_entity.id
_entity.type
_entity.pdbx_description
1 polymer ?
#
loop_
_entity_poly.entity_id
_entity_poly.type
_entity_poly.pdbx_seq_one_letter_code
_entity_poly.pdbx_strand_id
1 'polypeptide(L)'
;MANFDRKLKRDKKEYQFTTKPIEKKKKSSEFRENFNLKWIPLNWKSILFIIIDYMAVSFIFIPMLVQKYNMLTALTLGHGVLTSLLLVLTFYFINEEKPPLSALFIRYCFLALVLGLASFVTGKFIL
;
A
#
# COMPACT_ATOMS: atom_id res chain seq x y z
N MET A 1 -55.01 28.93 41.60
CA MET A 1 -53.84 28.69 40.75
C MET A 1 -53.31 27.30 41.09
N ALA A 2 -53.31 26.36 40.15
CA ALA A 2 -52.85 24.98 40.38
C ALA A 2 -51.40 24.84 39.90
N ASN A 3 -50.47 24.55 40.81
CA ASN A 3 -49.07 24.29 40.49
C ASN A 3 -48.94 22.84 39.98
N PHE A 4 -48.68 22.69 38.69
CA PHE A 4 -48.31 21.40 38.10
C PHE A 4 -46.83 21.12 38.33
N ASP A 5 -46.50 20.44 39.42
CA ASP A 5 -45.16 19.84 39.61
C ASP A 5 -45.01 18.60 38.73
N ARG A 6 -44.62 18.82 37.47
CA ARG A 6 -44.29 17.72 36.56
C ARG A 6 -42.94 17.09 36.96
N LYS A 7 -42.98 16.06 37.80
CA LYS A 7 -41.82 15.20 38.09
C LYS A 7 -41.45 14.39 36.84
N LEU A 8 -40.59 14.96 35.99
CA LEU A 8 -39.92 14.24 34.91
C LEU A 8 -38.89 13.29 35.52
N LYS A 9 -39.29 12.03 35.74
CA LYS A 9 -38.32 10.94 35.93
C LYS A 9 -37.53 10.81 34.61
N ARG A 10 -36.33 11.38 34.59
CA ARG A 10 -35.33 11.09 33.57
C ARG A 10 -34.83 9.67 33.85
N ASP A 11 -35.37 8.69 33.14
CA ASP A 11 -34.73 7.39 33.01
C ASP A 11 -33.40 7.60 32.29
N LYS A 12 -32.33 7.79 33.06
CA LYS A 12 -30.96 7.66 32.58
C LYS A 12 -30.76 6.18 32.25
N LYS A 13 -31.18 5.77 31.06
CA LYS A 13 -30.70 4.53 30.47
C LYS A 13 -29.19 4.73 30.32
N GLU A 14 -28.44 4.09 31.19
CA GLU A 14 -27.00 3.97 31.11
C GLU A 14 -26.66 3.46 29.71
N TYR A 15 -26.14 4.35 28.88
CA TYR A 15 -25.57 3.96 27.60
C TYR A 15 -24.34 3.13 27.91
N GLN A 16 -24.50 1.81 27.93
CA GLN A 16 -23.36 0.92 27.86
C GLN A 16 -22.75 1.11 26.47
N PHE A 17 -21.61 1.79 26.43
CA PHE A 17 -20.75 1.81 25.26
C PHE A 17 -20.32 0.37 25.01
N THR A 18 -21.09 -0.35 24.20
CA THR A 18 -20.65 -1.62 23.64
C THR A 18 -19.39 -1.31 22.85
N THR A 19 -18.23 -1.74 23.37
CA THR A 19 -17.01 -1.84 22.58
C THR A 19 -17.40 -2.57 21.31
N LYS A 20 -17.37 -1.86 20.17
CA LYS A 20 -17.72 -2.45 18.87
C LYS A 20 -16.91 -3.73 18.75
N PRO A 21 -17.55 -4.90 18.51
CA PRO A 21 -16.80 -6.12 18.29
C PRO A 21 -15.82 -5.84 17.14
N ILE A 22 -14.58 -6.30 17.28
CA ILE A 22 -13.57 -6.20 16.24
C ILE A 22 -14.13 -6.95 15.03
N GLU A 23 -14.78 -6.22 14.13
CA GLU A 23 -15.35 -6.79 12.93
C GLU A 23 -14.21 -7.44 12.16
N LYS A 24 -14.27 -8.77 11.98
CA LYS A 24 -13.39 -9.48 11.06
C LYS A 24 -13.62 -8.85 9.68
N LYS A 25 -12.73 -7.93 9.28
CA LYS A 25 -12.82 -7.23 7.99
C LYS A 25 -13.02 -8.25 6.88
N LYS A 26 -14.06 -8.07 6.05
CA LYS A 26 -14.30 -8.93 4.88
C LYS A 26 -13.03 -8.96 4.02
N LYS A 27 -12.64 -10.11 3.47
CA LYS A 27 -11.47 -10.21 2.55
C LYS A 27 -11.51 -9.18 1.41
N SER A 28 -12.71 -8.81 0.94
CA SER A 28 -12.89 -7.78 -0.09
C SER A 28 -12.56 -6.36 0.38
N SER A 29 -12.76 -6.04 1.67
CA SER A 29 -12.38 -4.73 2.21
C SER A 29 -10.87 -4.64 2.40
N GLU A 30 -10.20 -5.72 2.83
CA GLU A 30 -8.73 -5.79 2.93
C GLU A 30 -8.05 -5.57 1.56
N PHE A 31 -8.63 -6.12 0.49
CA PHE A 31 -8.12 -5.89 -0.87
C PHE A 31 -8.17 -4.41 -1.27
N ARG A 32 -9.34 -3.77 -1.12
CA ARG A 32 -9.51 -2.34 -1.47
C ARG A 32 -8.63 -1.41 -0.63
N GLU A 33 -8.44 -1.74 0.65
CA GLU A 33 -7.59 -0.95 1.54
C GLU A 33 -6.10 -1.01 1.14
N ASN A 34 -5.63 -2.13 0.58
CA ASN A 34 -4.24 -2.31 0.19
C ASN A 34 -3.94 -2.03 -1.29
N PHE A 35 -4.97 -2.02 -2.16
CA PHE A 35 -4.85 -1.69 -3.58
C PHE A 35 -4.89 -0.17 -3.82
N ASN A 36 -4.00 0.57 -3.16
CA ASN A 36 -3.83 2.02 -3.33
C ASN A 36 -2.39 2.40 -2.94
N LEU A 37 -2.04 3.70 -3.00
CA LEU A 37 -0.73 4.21 -2.56
C LEU A 37 -0.72 4.74 -1.11
N LYS A 38 -1.85 4.69 -0.38
CA LYS A 38 -1.97 5.32 0.95
C LYS A 38 -1.09 4.67 2.01
N TRP A 39 -0.69 3.42 1.80
CA TRP A 39 0.20 2.69 2.72
C TRP A 39 1.66 3.11 2.59
N ILE A 40 2.03 3.88 1.57
CA ILE A 40 3.36 4.47 1.43
C ILE A 40 3.31 5.85 2.09
N PRO A 41 3.96 6.06 3.25
CA PRO A 41 4.08 7.41 3.80
C PRO A 41 4.92 8.25 2.85
N LEU A 42 4.45 9.42 2.43
CA LEU A 42 5.18 10.33 1.54
C LEU A 42 6.00 11.35 2.35
N ASN A 43 6.91 10.84 3.15
CA ASN A 43 7.88 11.63 3.93
C ASN A 43 9.20 11.75 3.15
N TRP A 44 10.04 12.72 3.51
CA TRP A 44 11.34 12.89 2.83
C TRP A 44 12.23 11.64 2.90
N LYS A 45 12.22 10.94 4.05
CA LYS A 45 12.98 9.70 4.24
C LYS A 45 12.49 8.58 3.32
N SER A 46 11.17 8.41 3.18
CA SER A 46 10.62 7.35 2.33
C SER A 46 10.81 7.65 0.85
N ILE A 47 10.74 8.92 0.44
CA ILE A 47 11.13 9.33 -0.91
C ILE A 47 12.59 8.95 -1.18
N LEU A 48 13.49 9.21 -0.22
CA LEU A 48 14.90 8.82 -0.35
C LEU A 48 15.07 7.30 -0.54
N PHE A 49 14.37 6.48 0.25
CA PHE A 49 14.41 5.02 0.09
C PHE A 49 13.88 4.57 -1.28
N ILE A 50 12.78 5.17 -1.76
CA ILE A 50 12.24 4.88 -3.10
C ILE A 50 13.29 5.17 -4.19
N ILE A 51 14.00 6.29 -4.08
CA ILE A 51 15.05 6.66 -5.05
C ILE A 51 16.20 5.65 -5.00
N ILE A 52 16.64 5.25 -3.81
CA ILE A 52 17.72 4.27 -3.63
C ILE A 52 17.32 2.93 -4.25
N ASP A 53 16.12 2.42 -3.95
CA ASP A 53 15.61 1.17 -4.51
C ASP A 53 15.54 1.23 -6.04
N TYR A 54 15.05 2.35 -6.58
CA TYR A 54 15.00 2.57 -8.03
C TYR A 54 16.40 2.54 -8.65
N MET A 55 17.37 3.26 -8.08
CA MET A 55 18.75 3.28 -8.57
C MET A 55 19.40 1.90 -8.49
N ALA A 56 19.17 1.15 -7.41
CA ALA A 56 19.69 -0.20 -7.25
C ALA A 56 19.20 -1.11 -8.39
N VAL A 57 17.91 -1.03 -8.75
CA VAL A 57 17.38 -1.76 -9.90
C VAL A 57 18.01 -1.30 -11.20
N SER A 58 18.14 0.01 -11.43
CA SER A 58 18.73 0.55 -12.65
C SER A 58 20.17 0.11 -12.89
N PHE A 59 21.02 0.18 -11.87
CA PHE A 59 22.45 -0.06 -12.02
C PHE A 59 22.85 -1.52 -11.91
N ILE A 60 22.10 -2.34 -11.17
CA ILE A 60 22.48 -3.73 -10.90
C ILE A 60 21.63 -4.68 -11.74
N PHE A 61 20.31 -4.57 -11.63
CA PHE A 61 19.39 -5.57 -12.16
C PHE A 61 19.11 -5.41 -13.65
N ILE A 62 18.91 -4.18 -14.14
CA ILE A 62 18.67 -3.94 -15.56
C ILE A 62 19.83 -4.41 -16.45
N PRO A 63 21.10 -4.06 -16.21
CA PRO A 63 22.19 -4.55 -17.05
C PRO A 63 22.31 -6.08 -17.04
N MET A 64 22.04 -6.73 -15.90
CA MET A 64 21.97 -8.19 -15.82
C MET A 64 20.81 -8.77 -16.64
N LEU A 65 19.64 -8.12 -16.66
CA LEU A 65 18.47 -8.55 -17.42
C LEU A 65 18.66 -8.37 -18.93
N VAL A 66 19.28 -7.27 -19.36
CA VAL A 66 19.56 -6.99 -20.79
C VAL A 66 20.48 -8.03 -21.41
N GLN A 67 21.35 -8.67 -20.63
CA GLN A 67 22.18 -9.78 -21.13
C GLN A 67 21.35 -11.00 -21.57
N LYS A 68 20.12 -11.15 -21.05
CA LYS A 68 19.27 -12.32 -21.31
C LYS A 68 17.99 -12.00 -22.07
N TYR A 69 17.54 -10.74 -22.04
CA TYR A 69 16.27 -10.29 -22.57
C TYR A 69 16.42 -8.99 -23.37
N ASN A 70 15.44 -8.68 -24.23
CA ASN A 70 15.39 -7.40 -24.93
C ASN A 70 15.29 -6.22 -23.95
N MET A 71 15.76 -5.04 -24.36
CA MET A 71 15.77 -3.84 -23.51
C MET A 71 14.36 -3.50 -22.96
N LEU A 72 13.31 -3.57 -23.79
CA LEU A 72 11.92 -3.36 -23.37
C LEU A 72 11.50 -4.33 -22.25
N THR A 73 11.80 -5.62 -22.42
CA THR A 73 11.48 -6.67 -21.44
C THR A 73 12.32 -6.52 -20.17
N ALA A 74 13.59 -6.14 -20.28
CA ALA A 74 14.46 -5.90 -19.15
C ALA A 74 14.00 -4.69 -18.32
N LEU A 75 13.59 -3.59 -18.98
CA LEU A 75 13.03 -2.41 -18.32
C LEU A 75 11.71 -2.73 -17.60
N THR A 76 10.80 -3.47 -18.25
CA THR A 76 9.50 -3.81 -17.65
C THR A 76 9.63 -4.81 -16.50
N LEU A 77 10.51 -5.81 -16.60
CA LEU A 77 10.78 -6.73 -15.51
C LEU A 77 11.56 -6.05 -14.36
N GLY A 78 12.55 -5.22 -14.69
CA GLY A 78 13.30 -4.44 -13.71
C GLY A 78 12.40 -3.45 -12.96
N HIS A 79 11.90 -2.44 -13.67
CA HIS A 79 11.14 -1.35 -13.06
C HIS A 79 9.67 -1.65 -12.82
N GLY A 80 9.11 -2.73 -13.36
CA GLY A 80 7.77 -3.19 -13.01
C GLY A 80 7.78 -4.17 -11.85
N VAL A 81 8.55 -5.25 -11.97
CA VAL A 81 8.49 -6.40 -11.05
C VAL A 81 9.50 -6.28 -9.91
N LEU A 82 10.76 -5.96 -10.20
CA LEU A 82 11.80 -5.92 -9.16
C LEU A 82 11.67 -4.70 -8.25
N THR A 83 11.52 -3.50 -8.81
CA THR A 83 11.31 -2.28 -7.99
C THR A 83 10.08 -2.39 -7.10
N SER A 84 8.96 -2.92 -7.61
CA SER A 84 7.75 -3.09 -6.80
C SER A 84 7.96 -4.06 -5.64
N LEU A 85 8.72 -5.13 -5.87
CA LEU A 85 9.12 -6.07 -4.83
C LEU A 85 10.01 -5.40 -3.78
N LEU A 86 11.07 -4.70 -4.22
CA LEU A 86 11.98 -4.00 -3.31
C LEU A 86 11.24 -2.98 -2.46
N LEU A 87 10.38 -2.16 -3.06
CA LEU A 87 9.59 -1.15 -2.35
C LEU A 87 8.70 -1.77 -1.28
N VAL A 88 7.99 -2.84 -1.61
CA VAL A 88 7.13 -3.53 -0.63
C VAL A 88 7.97 -4.09 0.52
N LEU A 89 9.16 -4.62 0.23
CA LEU A 89 10.08 -5.11 1.26
C LEU A 89 10.65 -3.97 2.11
N THR A 90 11.13 -2.88 1.51
CA THR A 90 11.72 -1.75 2.26
C THR A 90 10.70 -1.14 3.20
N PHE A 91 9.47 -0.90 2.73
CA PHE A 91 8.39 -0.43 3.61
C PHE A 91 7.93 -1.48 4.62
N TYR A 92 8.05 -2.77 4.34
CA TYR A 92 7.81 -3.81 5.34
C TYR A 92 8.85 -3.81 6.47
N PHE A 93 10.12 -3.52 6.15
CA PHE A 93 11.19 -3.44 7.16
C PHE A 93 11.20 -2.12 7.93
N ILE A 94 10.78 -1.02 7.31
CA ILE A 94 10.76 0.30 7.92
C ILE A 94 9.52 0.51 8.80
N ASN A 95 8.38 -0.05 8.43
CA ASN A 95 7.16 0.09 9.22
C ASN A 95 7.20 -0.80 10.47
N GLU A 96 6.89 -0.21 11.62
CA GLU A 96 6.80 -0.94 12.89
C GLU A 96 5.62 -1.93 12.88
N GLU A 97 4.49 -1.52 12.30
CA GLU A 97 3.33 -2.39 12.11
C GLU A 97 3.51 -3.26 10.87
N LYS A 98 3.69 -4.55 11.09
CA LYS A 98 3.87 -5.53 10.03
C LYS A 98 2.50 -5.95 9.47
N PRO A 99 2.15 -5.57 8.23
CA PRO A 99 0.93 -6.03 7.61
C PRO A 99 0.96 -7.56 7.39
N PRO A 100 -0.21 -8.22 7.29
CA PRO A 100 -0.26 -9.63 6.95
C PRO A 100 0.31 -9.88 5.55
N LEU A 101 0.79 -11.11 5.30
CA LEU A 101 1.36 -11.52 4.01
C LEU A 101 0.39 -11.30 2.84
N SER A 102 -0.92 -11.48 3.06
CA SER A 102 -1.97 -11.17 2.09
C SER A 102 -1.91 -9.71 1.63
N ALA A 103 -1.80 -8.78 2.56
CA ALA A 103 -1.73 -7.36 2.28
C ALA A 103 -0.45 -6.99 1.53
N LEU A 104 0.71 -7.57 1.88
CA LEU A 104 1.97 -7.37 1.15
C LEU A 104 1.84 -7.81 -0.32
N PHE A 105 1.26 -8.98 -0.56
CA PHE A 105 1.07 -9.48 -1.91
C PHE A 105 0.16 -8.56 -2.73
N ILE A 106 -0.93 -8.07 -2.14
CA ILE A 106 -1.85 -7.14 -2.83
C ILE A 106 -1.15 -5.82 -3.16
N ARG A 107 -0.37 -5.27 -2.22
CA ARG A 107 0.42 -4.04 -2.43
C ARG A 107 1.46 -4.22 -3.54
N TYR A 108 2.11 -5.38 -3.56
CA TYR A 108 3.06 -5.76 -4.61
C TYR A 108 2.38 -5.83 -5.97
N CYS A 109 1.26 -6.55 -6.10
CA CYS A 109 0.53 -6.64 -7.36
C CYS A 109 0.08 -5.26 -7.86
N PHE A 110 -0.39 -4.40 -6.95
CA PHE A 110 -0.78 -3.03 -7.29
C PHE A 110 0.41 -2.22 -7.84
N LEU A 111 1.55 -2.20 -7.13
CA LEU A 111 2.75 -1.50 -7.58
C LEU A 111 3.31 -2.09 -8.88
N ALA A 112 3.32 -3.42 -9.02
CA ALA A 112 3.80 -4.09 -10.22
C ALA A 112 2.96 -3.73 -11.45
N LEU A 113 1.64 -3.58 -11.29
CA LEU A 113 0.78 -3.09 -12.36
C LEU A 113 1.08 -1.62 -12.69
N VAL A 114 1.12 -0.73 -11.70
CA VAL A 114 1.32 0.71 -11.93
C VAL A 114 2.70 0.96 -12.54
N LEU A 115 3.76 0.46 -11.90
CA LEU A 115 5.13 0.66 -12.37
C LEU A 115 5.43 -0.16 -13.63
N GLY A 116 4.86 -1.36 -13.78
CA GLY A 116 5.04 -2.18 -14.97
C GLY A 116 4.40 -1.54 -16.21
N LEU A 117 3.18 -1.01 -16.09
CA LEU A 117 2.54 -0.24 -17.16
C LEU A 117 3.32 1.02 -17.49
N ALA A 118 3.72 1.79 -16.47
CA ALA A 118 4.56 2.98 -16.67
C ALA A 118 5.85 2.63 -17.42
N SER A 119 6.55 1.58 -16.99
CA SER A 119 7.81 1.11 -17.60
C SER A 119 7.63 0.59 -19.01
N PHE A 120 6.50 -0.07 -19.30
CA PHE A 120 6.21 -0.55 -20.65
C PHE A 120 5.96 0.61 -21.59
N VAL A 121 5.15 1.59 -21.16
CA VAL A 121 4.84 2.79 -21.93
C VAL A 121 6.12 3.60 -22.18
N THR A 122 6.89 3.91 -21.14
CA THR A 122 8.16 4.64 -21.30
C THR A 122 9.16 3.88 -22.15
N GLY A 123 9.27 2.57 -21.95
CA GLY A 123 10.12 1.70 -22.77
C GLY A 123 9.74 1.76 -24.26
N LYS A 124 8.46 1.85 -24.61
CA LYS A 124 7.98 2.01 -25.99
C LYS A 124 8.22 3.39 -26.59
N PHE A 125 8.36 4.43 -25.77
CA PHE A 125 8.65 5.79 -26.24
C PHE A 125 10.16 6.06 -26.37
N ILE A 126 10.98 5.37 -25.57
CA ILE A 126 12.43 5.56 -25.54
C ILE A 126 13.15 4.67 -26.56
N LEU A 127 12.64 3.45 -26.82
CA LEU A 127 13.13 2.53 -27.87
C LEU A 127 12.38 2.73 -29.18
#